data_AF-A0ABC8B7J8-F1
#
_entry.id   AF-A0ABC8B7J8-F1
#
_cell.length_a   1.000
_cell.length_b   1.000
_cell.length_c   1.000
_cell.angle_alpha   90.00
_cell.angle_beta   90.00
_cell.angle_gamma   90.00
#
_symmetry.space_group_name_H-M   'P 1'
#
loop_
_entity.id
_entity.type
_entity.pdbx_description
1 polymer ?
#
loop_
_entity_poly.entity_id
_entity_poly.type
_entity_poly.pdbx_seq_one_letter_code
_entity_poly.pdbx_strand_id
1 'polypeptide(L)'
;MKMLHVWMIAQRDLVPAGWAISRALDYFLKRWAALSRYLDDGAVPIDNNWAENQIRLWALGRMNWLLACSLRSGKRAAAIMSLIQTARLNGHRTADLWGNADGRSQD
;
A
#
# COMPACT_ATOMS: atom_id res chain seq x y z
N MET A 1 -19.47 -0.60 14.41
CA MET A 1 -19.39 -1.11 13.02
C MET A 1 -20.74 -1.54 12.44
N LYS A 2 -21.56 -2.36 13.13
CA LYS A 2 -22.88 -2.81 12.61
C LYS A 2 -23.83 -1.67 12.20
N MET A 3 -23.91 -0.58 12.98
CA MET A 3 -24.77 0.56 12.65
C MET A 3 -24.32 1.30 11.38
N LEU A 4 -23.01 1.39 11.16
CA LEU A 4 -22.45 1.94 9.92
C LEU A 4 -22.79 1.06 8.72
N HIS A 5 -22.76 -0.27 8.87
CA HIS A 5 -23.14 -1.20 7.80
C HIS A 5 -24.58 -0.96 7.33
N VAL A 6 -25.51 -0.89 8.29
CA VAL A 6 -26.94 -0.68 8.03
C VAL A 6 -27.15 0.67 7.35
N TRP A 7 -26.49 1.71 7.85
CA TRP A 7 -26.55 3.04 7.24
C TRP A 7 -26.01 3.04 5.80
N MET A 8 -24.90 2.35 5.53
CA MET A 8 -24.33 2.27 4.18
C MET A 8 -25.22 1.51 3.20
N ILE A 9 -25.92 0.47 3.65
CA ILE A 9 -26.92 -0.25 2.83
C ILE A 9 -28.07 0.68 2.50
N ALA A 10 -28.65 1.35 3.50
CA ALA A 10 -29.74 2.30 3.29
C ALA A 10 -29.33 3.44 2.34
N GLN A 11 -28.09 3.95 2.47
CA GLN A 11 -27.58 4.98 1.58
C GLN A 11 -27.35 4.46 0.15
N ARG A 12 -26.99 3.19 -0.02
CA ARG A 12 -26.81 2.59 -1.34
C ARG A 12 -28.11 2.45 -2.13
N ASP A 13 -29.22 2.23 -1.43
CA ASP A 13 -30.57 2.13 -2.03
C ASP A 13 -31.08 3.49 -2.51
N LEU A 14 -30.66 4.58 -1.85
CA LEU A 14 -31.02 5.96 -2.23
C LEU A 14 -30.21 6.48 -3.41
N VAL A 15 -29.01 5.95 -3.65
CA VAL A 15 -28.09 6.45 -4.69
C VAL A 15 -28.31 5.68 -6.00
N PRO A 16 -28.59 6.38 -7.12
CA PRO A 16 -28.71 5.74 -8.43
C PRO A 16 -27.46 4.95 -8.84
N ALA A 17 -27.67 3.85 -9.56
CA ALA A 17 -26.58 3.07 -10.14
C ALA A 17 -25.79 3.91 -11.16
N GLY A 18 -24.46 3.74 -11.18
CA GLY A 18 -23.57 4.41 -12.14
C GLY A 18 -22.87 5.66 -11.62
N TRP A 19 -23.24 6.16 -10.44
CA TRP A 19 -22.59 7.29 -9.80
C TRP A 19 -21.28 6.85 -9.13
N ALA A 20 -20.33 7.78 -8.98
CA ALA A 20 -19.07 7.51 -8.28
C ALA A 20 -19.32 7.03 -6.83
N ILE A 21 -20.33 7.60 -6.17
CA ILE A 21 -20.72 7.26 -4.80
C ILE A 21 -21.29 5.84 -4.73
N SER A 22 -22.18 5.43 -5.64
CA SER A 22 -22.71 4.06 -5.63
C SER A 22 -21.62 3.03 -5.87
N ARG A 23 -20.66 3.30 -6.77
CA ARG A 23 -19.48 2.43 -6.96
C ARG A 23 -18.62 2.33 -5.71
N ALA A 24 -18.40 3.44 -5.00
CA ALA A 24 -17.64 3.44 -3.76
C ALA A 24 -18.37 2.63 -2.67
N LEU A 25 -19.67 2.85 -2.48
CA LEU A 25 -20.50 2.10 -1.53
C LEU A 25 -20.49 0.60 -1.85
N ASP A 26 -20.68 0.22 -3.12
CA ASP A 26 -20.61 -1.18 -3.56
C ASP A 26 -19.26 -1.82 -3.25
N TYR A 27 -18.17 -1.08 -3.46
CA TYR A 27 -16.83 -1.54 -3.15
C TYR A 27 -16.62 -1.75 -1.65
N PHE A 28 -17.07 -0.80 -0.81
CA PHE A 28 -17.00 -0.93 0.64
C PHE A 28 -17.84 -2.10 1.16
N LEU A 29 -19.09 -2.23 0.72
CA LEU A 29 -20.01 -3.29 1.15
C LEU A 29 -19.48 -4.68 0.76
N LYS A 30 -18.92 -4.84 -0.45
CA LYS A 30 -18.29 -6.10 -0.88
C LYS A 30 -17.08 -6.50 -0.03
N ARG A 31 -16.44 -5.56 0.65
CA ARG A 31 -15.21 -5.76 1.43
C ARG A 31 -15.42 -5.57 2.94
N TRP A 32 -16.67 -5.53 3.38
CA TRP A 32 -17.03 -5.25 4.76
C TRP A 32 -16.30 -6.15 5.75
N ALA A 33 -16.24 -7.46 5.47
CA ALA A 33 -15.56 -8.43 6.34
C ALA A 33 -14.07 -8.16 6.53
N ALA A 34 -13.38 -7.68 5.48
CA ALA A 34 -11.97 -7.30 5.58
C ALA A 34 -11.79 -6.00 6.37
N LEU A 35 -12.69 -5.03 6.16
CA LEU A 35 -12.67 -3.74 6.85
C LEU A 35 -13.02 -3.85 8.33
N SER A 36 -13.83 -4.83 8.73
CA SER A 36 -14.17 -5.04 10.15
C SER A 36 -13.14 -5.87 10.90
N ARG A 37 -12.18 -6.50 10.21
CA ARG A 37 -11.25 -7.49 10.81
C ARG A 37 -10.39 -6.92 11.93
N TYR A 38 -9.99 -5.65 11.85
CA TYR A 38 -9.21 -4.98 12.89
C TYR A 38 -9.96 -4.85 14.24
N LEU A 39 -11.30 -4.96 14.21
CA LEU A 39 -12.10 -4.96 15.44
C LEU A 39 -12.05 -6.31 16.16
N ASP A 40 -11.79 -7.39 15.42
CA ASP A 40 -11.66 -8.74 15.98
C ASP A 40 -10.20 -9.03 16.39
N ASP A 41 -9.23 -8.45 15.69
CA ASP A 41 -7.80 -8.65 15.91
C ASP A 41 -7.05 -7.31 15.98
N GLY A 42 -6.61 -6.94 17.19
CA GLY A 42 -5.87 -5.71 17.44
C GLY A 42 -4.43 -5.70 16.90
N ALA A 43 -3.91 -6.84 16.43
CA ALA A 43 -2.62 -6.88 15.73
C ALA A 43 -2.71 -6.34 14.29
N VAL A 44 -3.94 -6.23 13.74
CA VAL A 44 -4.17 -5.70 12.40
C VAL A 44 -4.32 -4.18 12.47
N PRO A 45 -3.44 -3.39 11.82
CA PRO A 45 -3.58 -1.94 11.79
C PRO A 45 -4.86 -1.52 11.05
N ILE A 46 -5.50 -0.45 11.54
CA ILE A 46 -6.74 0.09 10.95
C ILE A 46 -6.53 0.68 9.56
N ASP A 47 -5.32 1.17 9.28
CA ASP A 47 -4.94 1.83 8.05
C ASP A 47 -3.82 1.07 7.32
N ASN A 48 -3.72 1.36 6.03
CA ASN A 48 -2.72 0.77 5.14
C ASN A 48 -1.44 1.63 5.05
N ASN A 49 -1.29 2.67 5.87
CA ASN A 49 -0.21 3.64 5.74
C ASN A 49 1.17 3.00 5.85
N TRP A 50 1.29 1.99 6.73
CA TRP A 50 2.52 1.22 6.86
C TRP A 50 2.91 0.56 5.53
N ALA A 51 1.99 -0.16 4.88
CA ALA A 51 2.29 -0.84 3.61
C ALA A 51 2.45 0.16 2.45
N GLU A 52 1.67 1.23 2.42
CA GLU A 52 1.81 2.29 1.42
C GLU A 52 3.18 2.98 1.51
N ASN A 53 3.68 3.24 2.72
CA ASN A 53 5.02 3.78 2.92
C ASN A 53 6.10 2.82 2.43
N GLN A 54 5.94 1.50 2.63
CA GLN A 54 6.86 0.52 2.04
C GLN A 54 6.80 0.52 0.51
N ILE A 55 5.63 0.78 -0.08
CA ILE A 55 5.46 0.79 -1.53
C ILE A 55 5.87 2.12 -2.19
N ARG A 56 5.86 3.22 -1.43
CA ARG A 56 6.14 4.57 -1.93
C ARG A 56 7.49 4.69 -2.62
N LEU A 57 8.52 4.03 -2.09
CA LEU A 57 9.86 4.03 -2.67
C LEU A 57 9.87 3.43 -4.09
N TRP A 58 9.06 2.39 -4.31
CA TRP A 58 8.86 1.75 -5.62
C TRP A 58 8.07 2.64 -6.57
N ALA A 59 6.99 3.25 -6.05
CA ALA A 59 6.13 4.11 -6.84
C ALA A 59 6.87 5.35 -7.36
N LEU A 60 7.84 5.88 -6.59
CA LEU A 60 8.71 6.96 -7.02
C LEU A 60 9.74 6.51 -8.06
N GLY A 61 10.37 5.34 -7.86
CA GLY A 61 11.36 4.78 -8.80
C GLY A 61 10.79 4.36 -10.16
N ARG A 62 9.48 4.08 -10.23
CA ARG A 62 8.81 3.59 -11.46
C ARG A 62 8.96 4.52 -12.67
N MET A 63 8.99 5.83 -12.45
CA MET A 63 9.15 6.84 -13.51
C MET A 63 10.58 6.90 -14.04
N ASN A 64 11.56 6.51 -13.21
CA ASN A 64 12.98 6.52 -13.55
C ASN A 64 13.42 5.24 -14.28
N TRP A 65 12.62 4.18 -14.24
CA TRP A 65 12.93 2.86 -14.83
C TRP A 65 12.09 2.52 -16.07
N LEU A 66 11.36 3.50 -16.62
CA LEU A 66 10.47 3.31 -17.76
C LEU A 66 11.18 2.84 -19.04
N LEU A 67 12.48 3.09 -19.16
CA LEU A 67 13.26 2.81 -20.38
C LEU A 67 14.00 1.46 -20.37
N ALA A 68 13.89 0.66 -19.31
CA ALA A 68 14.78 -0.48 -19.12
C ALA A 68 14.08 -1.78 -18.68
N CYS A 69 12.99 -2.25 -19.32
CA CYS A 69 12.48 -3.59 -18.96
C CYS A 69 11.77 -4.35 -20.08
N SER A 70 12.41 -5.44 -20.53
CA SER A 70 11.69 -6.65 -20.91
C SER A 70 10.99 -7.26 -19.67
N LEU A 71 9.96 -8.10 -19.86
CA LEU A 71 9.29 -8.81 -18.75
C LEU A 71 10.27 -9.57 -17.85
N ARG A 72 11.35 -10.11 -18.43
CA ARG A 72 12.40 -10.85 -17.71
C ARG A 72 13.21 -9.94 -16.79
N SER A 73 13.55 -8.75 -17.25
CA SER A 73 14.25 -7.74 -16.44
C SER A 73 13.37 -7.25 -15.30
N GLY A 74 12.07 -7.05 -15.54
CA GLY A 74 11.12 -6.64 -14.50
C GLY A 74 10.98 -7.67 -13.38
N LYS A 75 10.91 -8.97 -13.72
CA LYS A 75 10.90 -10.06 -12.72
C LYS A 75 12.17 -10.09 -11.87
N ARG A 76 13.34 -9.88 -12.47
CA ARG A 76 14.62 -9.83 -11.75
C ARG A 76 14.71 -8.62 -10.83
N ALA A 77 14.32 -7.45 -11.32
CA ALA A 77 14.26 -6.25 -10.51
C ALA A 77 13.34 -6.45 -9.30
N ALA A 78 12.13 -6.99 -9.50
CA ALA A 78 11.20 -7.28 -8.42
C ALA A 78 11.79 -8.25 -7.37
N ALA A 79 12.53 -9.27 -7.79
CA ALA A 79 13.17 -10.22 -6.87
C ALA A 79 14.28 -9.57 -6.01
N ILE A 80 15.19 -8.83 -6.64
CA ILE A 80 16.27 -8.11 -5.94
C ILE A 80 15.69 -7.11 -4.94
N MET A 81 14.66 -6.39 -5.39
CA MET A 81 14.01 -5.35 -4.62
C MET A 81 13.21 -5.90 -3.43
N SER A 82 12.57 -7.06 -3.58
CA SER A 82 11.94 -7.79 -2.48
C SER A 82 12.97 -8.27 -1.44
N LEU A 83 14.13 -8.74 -1.88
CA LEU A 83 15.21 -9.17 -1.01
C LEU A 83 15.76 -8.01 -0.17
N ILE A 84 16.06 -6.87 -0.80
CA ILE A 84 16.54 -5.66 -0.12
C ILE A 84 15.52 -5.18 0.91
N GLN A 85 14.24 -5.17 0.54
CA GLN A 85 13.17 -4.75 1.44
C GLN A 85 13.04 -5.67 2.66
N THR A 86 13.15 -6.98 2.45
CA THR A 86 13.13 -7.98 3.52
C THR A 86 14.33 -7.81 4.45
N ALA A 87 15.53 -7.56 3.91
CA ALA A 87 16.72 -7.29 4.71
C ALA A 87 16.54 -6.03 5.59
N ARG A 88 15.98 -4.95 5.03
CA ARG A 88 15.68 -3.71 5.78
C ARG A 88 14.69 -3.92 6.92
N LEU A 89 13.64 -4.71 6.68
CA LEU A 89 12.64 -5.05 7.72
C LEU A 89 13.25 -5.88 8.86
N ASN A 90 14.26 -6.69 8.59
CA ASN A 90 15.00 -7.47 9.59
C ASN A 90 16.14 -6.68 10.27
N GLY A 91 16.20 -5.36 10.10
CA GLY A 91 17.20 -4.52 10.76
C GLY A 91 18.56 -4.46 10.05
N HIS A 92 18.70 -5.07 8.87
CA HIS A 92 19.90 -4.89 8.06
C HIS A 92 19.84 -3.52 7.36
N ARG A 93 20.58 -2.56 7.92
CA ARG A 93 20.82 -1.25 7.31
C ARG A 93 21.52 -1.49 5.97
N THR A 94 20.97 -0.93 4.89
CA THR A 94 21.61 -0.84 3.57
C THR A 94 22.03 0.60 3.25
N ALA A 95 21.85 1.52 4.19
CA ALA A 95 22.14 2.94 4.06
C ALA A 95 23.66 3.26 4.07
N ASP A 96 24.46 2.31 4.53
CA ASP A 96 25.92 2.31 4.53
C ASP A 96 26.53 2.04 3.16
N LEU A 97 25.77 1.55 2.17
CA LEU A 97 26.26 1.39 0.79
C LEU A 97 26.02 2.62 -0.11
N TRP A 98 25.22 3.59 0.33
CA TRP A 98 24.92 4.84 -0.40
C TRP A 98 25.26 6.11 0.40
N GLY A 99 25.93 5.94 1.54
CA GLY A 99 26.20 7.00 2.53
C GLY A 99 27.39 7.92 2.24
N ASN A 100 27.92 7.98 1.02
CA ASN A 100 29.04 8.88 0.67
C ASN A 100 28.78 9.70 -0.61
N ALA A 101 27.52 9.98 -0.98
CA ALA A 101 27.20 10.87 -2.09
C ALA A 101 26.55 12.20 -1.68
N ASP A 102 25.97 12.30 -0.49
CA ASP A 102 25.43 13.55 0.05
C ASP A 102 26.29 14.02 1.21
N GLY A 103 27.26 14.88 0.90
CA GLY A 103 28.08 15.61 1.86
C GLY A 103 27.27 16.63 2.65
N ARG A 104 26.39 16.15 3.54
CA ARG A 104 25.88 16.95 4.65
C ARG A 104 26.47 16.39 5.93
N SER A 105 27.44 17.14 6.45
CA SER A 105 27.94 17.04 7.81
C SER A 105 26.78 16.89 8.77
N GLN A 106 26.83 15.84 9.59
CA GLN A 106 26.22 15.91 10.91
C GLN A 106 27.16 16.78 11.73
N ASP A 107 26.79 18.04 11.87
CA ASP A 107 27.07 18.82 13.08
C ASP A 107 25.87 18.66 14.03
#